data_AF-A0A2V8E6H0-F1
#
_entry.id   AF-A0A2V8E6H0-F1
#
_cell.length_a   1.000
_cell.length_b   1.000
_cell.length_c   1.000
_cell.angle_alpha   90.00
_cell.angle_beta   90.00
_cell.angle_gamma   90.00
#
_symmetry.space_group_name_H-M   'P 1'
#
loop_
_entity.id
_entity.type
_entity.pdbx_description
1 polymer ?
#
loop_
_entity_poly.entity_id
_entity_poly.type
_entity_poly.pdbx_seq_one_letter_code
_entity_poly.pdbx_strand_id
1 'polypeptide(L)'
;MLRQGTNFVECQPRMADGFERCYHKAFAPRRDFEAKLHAQQKTDEEIQKAVAAAIKDGTLPQPPKAMMSYRGFDKTDRIQNLWVMSLPNATPEAVGVSTESQRDAALAGHGLPWMMLPGTPGAHIMIPINPPVKSTAVTDMASDEITQATLPLPDDLRKEASVYKYDTKTGERIWLRKGTNFAECTPRGDDGFTWCYNRATAPRRDFSAKLRAQGKADKEIQEAVASATRDGTLKPAPFGTMSYRLYGKKDRIQLLWVLSVPGATPETIGVSEGSQRDEAIGGDGRPWLMLPGTPGAHIMIPINK
;
A
#
# COMPACT_ATOMS: atom_id res chain seq x y z
N MET A 1 10.72 27.80 -15.09
CA MET A 1 12.13 27.43 -15.28
C MET A 1 12.28 25.94 -15.01
N LEU A 2 12.80 25.17 -15.96
CA LEU A 2 13.15 23.76 -15.73
C LEU A 2 14.47 23.69 -14.95
N ARG A 3 14.62 22.70 -14.07
CA ARG A 3 15.85 22.48 -13.28
C ARG A 3 16.18 21.01 -13.20
N GLN A 4 17.46 20.70 -13.06
CA GLN A 4 17.88 19.34 -12.74
C GLN A 4 17.50 18.98 -11.30
N GLY A 5 16.87 17.82 -11.12
CA GLY A 5 16.54 17.26 -9.81
C GLY A 5 17.65 16.36 -9.26
N THR A 6 17.86 16.39 -7.95
CA THR A 6 18.91 15.61 -7.24
C THR A 6 18.43 14.27 -6.70
N ASN A 7 17.12 14.00 -6.70
CA ASN A 7 16.52 12.78 -6.14
C ASN A 7 16.11 11.77 -7.22
N PHE A 8 15.38 10.73 -6.84
CA PHE A 8 14.93 9.65 -7.71
C PHE A 8 13.74 9.99 -8.64
N VAL A 9 13.21 11.21 -8.55
CA VAL A 9 12.00 11.64 -9.28
C VAL A 9 12.35 12.58 -10.43
N GLU A 10 11.59 12.46 -11.51
CA GLU A 10 11.52 13.41 -12.61
C GLU A 10 10.07 13.83 -12.81
N CYS A 11 9.83 15.14 -12.94
CA CYS A 11 8.49 15.71 -13.06
C CYS A 11 8.29 16.43 -14.39
N GLN A 12 7.16 16.18 -15.02
CA GLN A 12 6.64 17.02 -16.09
C GLN A 12 5.84 18.18 -15.48
N PRO A 13 6.00 19.40 -16.01
CA PRO A 13 5.10 20.50 -15.68
C PRO A 13 3.67 20.16 -16.14
N ARG A 14 2.71 21.00 -15.76
CA ARG A 14 1.33 20.86 -16.19
C ARG A 14 1.24 20.75 -17.71
N MET A 15 0.72 19.64 -18.17
CA MET A 15 0.54 19.35 -19.59
C MET A 15 -0.79 19.93 -20.10
N ALA A 16 -1.04 19.85 -21.41
CA ALA A 16 -2.28 20.38 -22.03
C ALA A 16 -3.57 19.72 -21.48
N ASP A 17 -3.46 18.51 -20.93
CA ASP A 17 -4.55 17.81 -20.25
C ASP A 17 -4.79 18.27 -18.80
N GLY A 18 -4.03 19.26 -18.33
CA GLY A 18 -4.12 19.84 -16.99
C GLY A 18 -3.40 19.07 -15.90
N PHE A 19 -2.78 17.92 -16.20
CA PHE A 19 -2.09 17.12 -15.20
C PHE A 19 -0.61 17.47 -15.08
N GLU A 20 -0.14 17.50 -13.84
CA GLU A 20 1.27 17.39 -13.47
C GLU A 20 1.58 15.94 -13.15
N ARG A 21 2.74 15.46 -13.59
CA ARG A 21 3.09 14.06 -13.42
C ARG A 21 4.54 13.94 -13.03
N CYS A 22 4.79 13.18 -11.97
CA CYS A 22 6.13 12.83 -11.57
C CYS A 22 6.30 11.31 -11.57
N TYR A 23 7.44 10.87 -12.11
CA TYR A 23 7.79 9.47 -12.25
C TYR A 23 9.16 9.25 -11.65
N HIS A 24 9.45 8.00 -11.30
CA HIS A 24 10.82 7.63 -11.02
C HIS A 24 11.70 7.74 -12.26
N LYS A 25 12.95 8.18 -12.10
CA LYS A 25 13.93 8.34 -13.20
C LYS A 25 14.19 7.07 -14.00
N ALA A 26 13.97 5.89 -13.41
CA ALA A 26 14.05 4.61 -14.12
C ALA A 26 13.06 4.50 -15.30
N PHE A 27 11.98 5.29 -15.31
CA PHE A 27 11.06 5.35 -16.46
C PHE A 27 11.51 6.30 -17.56
N ALA A 28 12.52 7.14 -17.34
CA ALA A 28 12.95 8.15 -18.30
C ALA A 28 13.29 7.56 -19.68
N PRO A 29 14.09 6.47 -19.81
CA PRO A 29 14.42 5.91 -21.12
C PRO A 29 13.19 5.50 -21.93
N ARG A 30 12.23 4.84 -21.28
CA ARG A 30 10.97 4.43 -21.92
C ARG A 30 10.12 5.63 -22.30
N ARG A 31 9.99 6.61 -21.43
CA ARG A 31 9.15 7.81 -21.66
C ARG A 31 9.73 8.69 -22.77
N ASP A 32 11.05 8.84 -22.82
CA ASP A 32 11.73 9.56 -23.90
C ASP A 32 11.53 8.86 -25.25
N PHE A 33 11.56 7.52 -25.25
CA PHE A 33 11.29 6.72 -26.44
C PHE A 33 9.83 6.87 -26.90
N GLU A 34 8.86 6.71 -26.00
CA GLU A 34 7.43 6.90 -26.30
C GLU A 34 7.16 8.33 -26.80
N ALA A 35 7.75 9.35 -26.19
CA ALA A 35 7.62 10.75 -26.61
C ALA A 35 8.14 10.98 -28.04
N LYS A 36 9.27 10.37 -28.42
CA LYS A 36 9.80 10.44 -29.80
C LYS A 36 8.85 9.79 -30.79
N LEU A 37 8.24 8.66 -30.44
CA LEU A 37 7.27 7.98 -31.31
C LEU A 37 5.95 8.78 -31.44
N HIS A 38 5.47 9.39 -30.35
CA HIS A 38 4.34 10.30 -30.41
C HIS A 38 4.62 11.53 -31.29
N ALA A 39 5.83 12.08 -31.25
CA ALA A 39 6.24 13.17 -32.14
C ALA A 39 6.26 12.77 -33.62
N GLN A 40 6.41 11.46 -33.90
CA GLN A 40 6.29 10.88 -35.24
C GLN A 40 4.84 10.49 -35.60
N GLN A 41 3.86 10.87 -34.77
CA GLN A 41 2.43 10.55 -34.94
C GLN A 41 2.15 9.05 -35.01
N LYS A 42 2.96 8.22 -34.33
CA LYS A 42 2.70 6.79 -34.18
C LYS A 42 1.43 6.56 -33.36
N THR A 43 0.65 5.57 -33.76
CA THR A 43 -0.52 5.10 -33.02
C THR A 43 -0.10 4.39 -31.73
N ASP A 44 -1.00 4.30 -30.74
CA ASP A 44 -0.72 3.60 -29.48
C ASP A 44 -0.30 2.15 -29.70
N GLU A 45 -0.90 1.45 -30.68
CA GLU A 45 -0.53 0.08 -31.02
C GLU A 45 0.90 -0.02 -31.58
N GLU A 46 1.27 0.88 -32.49
CA GLU A 46 2.65 0.96 -33.00
C GLU A 46 3.65 1.27 -31.89
N ILE A 47 3.29 2.16 -30.97
CA ILE A 47 4.13 2.52 -29.81
C ILE A 47 4.34 1.31 -28.91
N GLN A 48 3.27 0.59 -28.55
CA GLN A 48 3.40 -0.63 -27.73
C GLN A 48 4.26 -1.70 -28.40
N LYS A 49 4.10 -1.91 -29.73
CA LYS A 49 4.94 -2.85 -30.49
C LYS A 49 6.41 -2.41 -30.49
N ALA A 50 6.68 -1.13 -30.71
CA ALA A 50 8.04 -0.59 -30.72
C ALA A 50 8.70 -0.70 -29.34
N VAL A 51 7.97 -0.39 -28.25
CA VAL A 51 8.46 -0.55 -26.88
C VAL A 51 8.75 -2.02 -26.58
N ALA A 52 7.86 -2.94 -26.96
CA ALA A 52 8.08 -4.37 -26.75
C ALA A 52 9.30 -4.89 -27.51
N ALA A 53 9.50 -4.44 -28.76
CA ALA A 53 10.69 -4.76 -29.55
C ALA A 53 11.97 -4.22 -28.90
N ALA A 54 11.96 -2.95 -28.48
CA ALA A 54 13.10 -2.30 -27.82
C ALA A 54 13.44 -2.92 -26.46
N ILE A 55 12.45 -3.44 -25.73
CA ILE A 55 12.69 -4.23 -24.52
C ILE A 55 13.31 -5.59 -24.86
N LYS A 56 12.84 -6.23 -25.92
CA LYS A 56 13.32 -7.55 -26.36
C LYS A 56 14.75 -7.50 -26.89
N ASP A 57 15.12 -6.43 -27.60
CA ASP A 57 16.48 -6.23 -28.15
C ASP A 57 17.47 -5.62 -27.13
N GLY A 58 16.98 -5.20 -25.97
CA GLY A 58 17.79 -4.65 -24.87
C GLY A 58 18.11 -3.16 -24.99
N THR A 59 17.56 -2.45 -25.98
CA THR A 59 17.72 -0.99 -26.12
C THR A 59 16.88 -0.19 -25.13
N LEU A 60 15.80 -0.78 -24.61
CA LEU A 60 15.04 -0.26 -23.47
C LEU A 60 15.13 -1.21 -22.27
N PRO A 61 15.29 -0.68 -21.04
CA PRO A 61 15.26 -1.50 -19.84
C PRO A 61 13.85 -2.07 -19.61
N GLN A 62 13.80 -3.22 -18.93
CA GLN A 62 12.54 -3.78 -18.44
C GLN A 62 11.82 -2.76 -17.54
N PRO A 63 10.49 -2.68 -17.59
CA PRO A 63 9.75 -1.78 -16.73
C PRO A 63 10.01 -2.18 -15.27
N PRO A 64 10.42 -1.21 -14.41
CA PRO A 64 10.59 -1.49 -13.00
C PRO A 64 9.24 -1.91 -12.40
N LYS A 65 9.27 -2.97 -11.60
CA LYS A 65 8.11 -3.45 -10.84
C LYS A 65 7.99 -2.60 -9.58
N ALA A 66 6.78 -2.47 -9.03
CA ALA A 66 6.59 -1.84 -7.72
C ALA A 66 7.03 -0.37 -7.64
N MET A 67 6.69 0.41 -8.65
CA MET A 67 7.07 1.82 -8.67
C MET A 67 5.90 2.73 -8.33
N MET A 68 6.18 3.71 -7.48
CA MET A 68 5.31 4.84 -7.26
C MET A 68 5.44 5.84 -8.41
N SER A 69 4.30 6.36 -8.83
CA SER A 69 4.17 7.56 -9.65
C SER A 69 3.21 8.53 -8.98
N TYR A 70 3.35 9.80 -9.32
CA TYR A 70 2.62 10.89 -8.68
C TYR A 70 1.92 11.72 -9.73
N ARG A 71 0.69 12.11 -9.43
CA ARG A 71 -0.13 12.94 -10.31
C ARG A 71 -0.77 14.07 -9.51
N GLY A 72 -0.59 15.28 -10.02
CA GLY A 72 -1.25 16.49 -9.56
C GLY A 72 -2.28 16.98 -10.57
N PHE A 73 -3.37 17.56 -10.09
CA PHE A 73 -4.40 18.23 -10.88
C PHE A 73 -5.01 19.35 -10.04
N ASP A 74 -5.28 20.50 -10.65
CA ASP A 74 -5.63 21.73 -9.94
C ASP A 74 -7.14 21.89 -9.67
N LYS A 75 -8.00 21.21 -10.45
CA LYS A 75 -9.46 21.30 -10.31
C LYS A 75 -10.04 20.11 -9.54
N THR A 76 -11.23 20.31 -8.96
CA THR A 76 -11.92 19.31 -8.14
C THR A 76 -12.76 18.31 -8.94
N ASP A 77 -12.90 18.49 -10.25
CA ASP A 77 -13.62 17.55 -11.12
C ASP A 77 -12.80 16.28 -11.45
N ARG A 78 -11.54 16.23 -10.99
CA ARG A 78 -10.69 15.03 -10.97
C ARG A 78 -10.00 14.91 -9.61
N ILE A 79 -9.47 13.73 -9.32
CA ILE A 79 -8.68 13.50 -8.10
C ILE A 79 -7.41 14.35 -8.21
N GLN A 80 -7.32 15.37 -7.35
CA GLN A 80 -6.27 16.39 -7.37
C GLN A 80 -4.89 15.81 -7.09
N ASN A 81 -4.76 15.04 -6.01
CA ASN A 81 -3.49 14.42 -5.63
C ASN A 81 -3.67 12.90 -5.67
N LEU A 82 -2.93 12.23 -6.55
CA LEU A 82 -2.99 10.79 -6.70
C LEU A 82 -1.59 10.20 -6.74
N TRP A 83 -1.36 9.22 -5.90
CA TRP A 83 -0.19 8.35 -5.92
C TRP A 83 -0.61 7.02 -6.54
N VAL A 84 0.22 6.43 -7.39
CA VAL A 84 -0.08 5.16 -8.06
C VAL A 84 1.09 4.22 -7.93
N MET A 85 0.86 3.08 -7.28
CA MET A 85 1.85 2.01 -7.13
C MET A 85 1.60 0.92 -8.17
N SER A 86 2.54 0.72 -9.10
CA SER A 86 2.44 -0.37 -10.09
C SER A 86 2.71 -1.72 -9.42
N LEU A 87 1.84 -2.70 -9.63
CA LEU A 87 2.04 -4.08 -9.15
C LEU A 87 1.67 -5.06 -10.26
N PRO A 88 2.49 -5.17 -11.33
CA PRO A 88 2.15 -5.96 -12.50
C PRO A 88 1.74 -7.39 -12.17
N ASN A 89 0.63 -7.83 -12.75
CA ASN A 89 0.00 -9.14 -12.58
C ASN A 89 -0.50 -9.47 -11.17
N ALA A 90 -0.50 -8.50 -10.25
CA ALA A 90 -1.00 -8.72 -8.90
C ALA A 90 -2.53 -8.81 -8.88
N THR A 91 -3.07 -9.66 -8.01
CA THR A 91 -4.51 -9.80 -7.77
C THR A 91 -4.91 -9.12 -6.45
N PRO A 92 -6.19 -8.75 -6.26
CA PRO A 92 -6.65 -8.14 -5.03
C PRO A 92 -6.51 -9.09 -3.83
N GLU A 93 -6.57 -10.41 -4.01
CA GLU A 93 -6.35 -11.38 -2.94
C GLU A 93 -4.89 -11.43 -2.48
N ALA A 94 -3.95 -11.35 -3.41
CA ALA A 94 -2.52 -11.39 -3.11
C ALA A 94 -2.03 -10.09 -2.45
N VAL A 95 -2.51 -8.95 -2.95
CA VAL A 95 -2.19 -7.62 -2.39
C VAL A 95 -3.01 -7.37 -1.13
N GLY A 96 -4.25 -7.83 -1.09
CA GLY A 96 -5.17 -7.55 -0.01
C GLY A 96 -5.75 -6.14 -0.08
N VAL A 97 -6.24 -5.71 -1.25
CA VAL A 97 -6.86 -4.40 -1.47
C VAL A 97 -8.17 -4.56 -2.25
N SER A 98 -9.15 -3.68 -1.98
CA SER A 98 -10.43 -3.66 -2.70
C SER A 98 -10.24 -3.30 -4.18
N THR A 99 -11.11 -3.85 -5.04
CA THR A 99 -11.28 -3.42 -6.44
C THR A 99 -12.45 -2.45 -6.62
N GLU A 100 -13.22 -2.16 -5.57
CA GLU A 100 -14.29 -1.20 -5.62
C GLU A 100 -13.72 0.19 -5.90
N SER A 101 -14.23 0.82 -6.96
CA SER A 101 -13.75 2.14 -7.38
C SER A 101 -14.03 3.19 -6.30
N GLN A 102 -12.98 3.80 -5.77
CA GLN A 102 -13.08 4.91 -4.81
C GLN A 102 -13.01 6.28 -5.51
N ARG A 103 -13.29 6.35 -6.81
CA ARG A 103 -13.22 7.60 -7.59
C ARG A 103 -14.09 8.70 -6.98
N ASP A 104 -15.37 8.44 -6.77
CA ASP A 104 -16.31 9.48 -6.32
C ASP A 104 -16.03 9.89 -4.87
N ALA A 105 -15.71 8.91 -4.01
CA ALA A 105 -15.24 9.17 -2.65
C ALA A 105 -13.95 10.02 -2.64
N ALA A 106 -13.01 9.76 -3.54
CA ALA A 106 -11.78 10.54 -3.68
C ALA A 106 -12.04 11.97 -4.19
N LEU A 107 -13.00 12.17 -5.11
CA LEU A 107 -13.43 13.51 -5.53
C LEU A 107 -14.06 14.29 -4.37
N ALA A 108 -14.77 13.60 -3.49
CA ALA A 108 -15.35 14.15 -2.27
C ALA A 108 -14.38 14.17 -1.07
N GLY A 109 -13.08 13.92 -1.31
CA GLY A 109 -12.02 14.08 -0.31
C GLY A 109 -11.96 13.01 0.79
N HIS A 110 -12.57 11.85 0.57
CA HIS A 110 -12.58 10.74 1.54
C HIS A 110 -12.35 9.38 0.85
N GLY A 111 -11.58 9.38 -0.24
CA GLY A 111 -11.25 8.18 -0.99
C GLY A 111 -10.32 7.25 -0.21
N LEU A 112 -10.48 5.96 -0.44
CA LEU A 112 -9.59 4.91 0.05
C LEU A 112 -8.73 4.36 -1.10
N PRO A 113 -7.56 3.75 -0.82
CA PRO A 113 -6.83 3.08 -1.88
C PRO A 113 -7.59 1.90 -2.49
N TRP A 114 -7.53 1.74 -3.82
CA TRP A 114 -8.16 0.63 -4.54
C TRP A 114 -7.28 0.12 -5.68
N MET A 115 -7.48 -1.13 -6.12
CA MET A 115 -6.76 -1.71 -7.25
C MET A 115 -7.53 -1.55 -8.56
N MET A 116 -6.79 -1.23 -9.62
CA MET A 116 -7.28 -1.29 -11.00
C MET A 116 -6.53 -2.35 -11.79
N LEU A 117 -7.21 -2.89 -12.81
CA LEU A 117 -6.69 -3.86 -13.78
C LEU A 117 -6.07 -5.13 -13.12
N PRO A 118 -6.74 -5.74 -12.13
CA PRO A 118 -6.19 -6.86 -11.38
C PRO A 118 -5.81 -8.04 -12.29
N GLY A 119 -4.69 -8.70 -11.98
CA GLY A 119 -4.20 -9.87 -12.73
C GLY A 119 -3.60 -9.56 -14.10
N THR A 120 -3.58 -8.29 -14.51
CA THR A 120 -2.97 -7.86 -15.79
C THR A 120 -1.59 -7.27 -15.59
N PRO A 121 -0.75 -7.15 -16.64
CA PRO A 121 0.52 -6.42 -16.55
C PRO A 121 0.37 -4.95 -16.09
N GLY A 122 -0.83 -4.38 -16.28
CA GLY A 122 -1.17 -3.03 -15.86
C GLY A 122 -1.75 -2.92 -14.45
N ALA A 123 -1.79 -3.99 -13.66
CA ALA A 123 -2.32 -3.95 -12.29
C ALA A 123 -1.59 -2.89 -11.43
N HIS A 124 -2.36 -2.06 -10.73
CA HIS A 124 -1.83 -0.99 -9.87
C HIS A 124 -2.80 -0.59 -8.76
N ILE A 125 -2.26 -0.04 -7.67
CA ILE A 125 -3.04 0.57 -6.58
C ILE A 125 -3.12 2.07 -6.83
N MET A 126 -4.34 2.58 -6.86
CA MET A 126 -4.66 4.00 -6.83
C MET A 126 -4.73 4.45 -5.37
N ILE A 127 -3.92 5.43 -4.98
CA ILE A 127 -3.83 5.96 -3.61
C ILE A 127 -4.19 7.45 -3.66
N PRO A 128 -5.47 7.82 -3.51
CA PRO A 128 -5.87 9.21 -3.47
C PRO A 128 -5.32 9.87 -2.19
N ILE A 129 -4.72 11.05 -2.32
CA ILE A 129 -4.31 11.85 -1.16
C ILE A 129 -5.43 12.84 -0.87
N ASN A 130 -6.26 12.49 0.10
CA ASN A 130 -7.38 13.31 0.56
C ASN A 130 -6.87 14.67 1.09
N PRO A 131 -7.66 15.74 0.93
CA PRO A 131 -7.31 17.05 1.44
C PRO A 131 -7.14 17.04 2.97
N PRO A 132 -6.39 18.00 3.54
CA PRO A 132 -6.22 18.11 4.99
C PRO A 132 -7.56 18.19 5.73
N VAL A 133 -7.71 17.42 6.80
CA VAL A 133 -8.92 17.42 7.64
C VAL A 133 -8.68 18.08 9.00
N LYS A 134 -9.60 18.93 9.46
CA LYS A 134 -9.54 19.55 10.80
C LYS A 134 -10.16 18.67 11.89
N SER A 135 -11.06 17.78 11.50
CA SER A 135 -11.76 16.86 12.40
C SER A 135 -11.93 15.52 11.71
N THR A 136 -11.57 14.45 12.42
CA THR A 136 -11.71 13.07 11.93
C THR A 136 -13.13 12.54 12.06
N ALA A 137 -13.58 11.77 11.07
CA ALA A 137 -14.76 10.92 11.15
C ALA A 137 -14.43 9.46 11.55
N VAL A 138 -13.17 9.14 11.82
CA VAL A 138 -12.73 7.80 12.19
C VAL A 138 -13.18 7.46 13.61
N THR A 139 -13.83 6.30 13.76
CA THR A 139 -14.23 5.70 15.03
C THR A 139 -13.68 4.29 15.13
N ASP A 140 -13.24 3.88 16.31
CA ASP A 140 -12.84 2.49 16.64
C ASP A 140 -13.88 1.78 17.51
N MET A 141 -15.07 2.37 17.67
CA MET A 141 -16.16 1.84 18.48
C MET A 141 -17.25 1.25 17.58
N ALA A 142 -17.71 0.05 17.93
CA ALA A 142 -18.89 -0.59 17.33
C ALA A 142 -19.69 -1.34 18.39
N SER A 143 -20.89 -1.78 18.02
CA SER A 143 -21.83 -2.51 18.89
C SER A 143 -21.33 -3.87 19.36
N ASP A 144 -20.46 -4.50 18.59
CA ASP A 144 -19.94 -5.84 18.86
C ASP A 144 -18.49 -5.97 18.39
N GLU A 145 -17.80 -6.97 18.96
CA GLU A 145 -16.37 -7.21 18.75
C GLU A 145 -16.02 -7.57 17.30
N ILE A 146 -16.92 -8.25 16.57
CA ILE A 146 -16.68 -8.64 15.17
C ILE A 146 -16.76 -7.41 14.28
N THR A 147 -17.80 -6.59 14.45
CA THR A 147 -17.93 -5.32 13.72
C THR A 147 -16.74 -4.41 14.02
N GLN A 148 -16.39 -4.27 15.31
CA GLN A 148 -15.25 -3.47 15.76
C GLN A 148 -13.94 -3.92 15.11
N ALA A 149 -13.67 -5.23 15.07
CA ALA A 149 -12.46 -5.79 14.49
C ALA A 149 -12.31 -5.48 12.99
N THR A 150 -13.41 -5.26 12.28
CA THR A 150 -13.42 -5.05 10.81
C THR A 150 -13.41 -3.59 10.40
N LEU A 151 -13.58 -2.65 11.32
CA LEU A 151 -13.54 -1.21 11.05
C LEU A 151 -12.28 -0.69 10.31
N PRO A 152 -11.07 -1.29 10.45
CA PRO A 152 -9.92 -0.86 9.66
C PRO A 152 -10.08 -1.04 8.13
N LEU A 153 -10.98 -1.92 7.70
CA LEU A 153 -11.16 -2.27 6.29
C LEU A 153 -12.12 -1.30 5.56
N PRO A 154 -11.96 -1.16 4.23
CA PRO A 154 -13.03 -0.74 3.32
C PRO A 154 -14.34 -1.52 3.54
N ASP A 155 -15.47 -0.86 3.32
CA ASP A 155 -16.80 -1.39 3.65
C ASP A 155 -17.10 -2.71 2.92
N ASP A 156 -16.72 -2.84 1.65
CA ASP A 156 -16.89 -4.05 0.82
C ASP A 156 -16.11 -5.25 1.35
N LEU A 157 -14.97 -5.02 1.99
CA LEU A 157 -14.14 -6.09 2.54
C LEU A 157 -14.60 -6.57 3.92
N ARG A 158 -15.41 -5.80 4.65
CA ARG A 158 -15.77 -6.11 6.05
C ARG A 158 -16.61 -7.36 6.19
N LYS A 159 -17.61 -7.54 5.32
CA LYS A 159 -18.59 -8.64 5.45
C LYS A 159 -17.94 -10.02 5.38
N GLU A 160 -16.94 -10.14 4.49
CA GLU A 160 -16.29 -11.40 4.17
C GLU A 160 -14.95 -11.62 4.88
N ALA A 161 -14.52 -10.68 5.73
CA ALA A 161 -13.29 -10.82 6.49
C ALA A 161 -13.41 -11.90 7.57
N SER A 162 -12.35 -12.67 7.78
CA SER A 162 -12.26 -13.53 8.95
C SER A 162 -11.95 -12.72 10.20
N VAL A 163 -12.49 -13.11 11.35
CA VAL A 163 -12.19 -12.48 12.64
C VAL A 163 -11.79 -13.57 13.64
N TYR A 164 -10.65 -13.38 14.29
CA TYR A 164 -10.10 -14.34 15.23
C TYR A 164 -9.33 -13.67 16.35
N LYS A 165 -9.14 -14.41 17.44
CA LYS A 165 -8.18 -14.10 18.49
C LYS A 165 -7.31 -15.32 18.74
N TYR A 166 -6.21 -15.15 19.46
CA TYR A 166 -5.38 -16.28 19.89
C TYR A 166 -5.77 -16.70 21.30
N ASP A 167 -5.84 -18.01 21.52
CA ASP A 167 -5.88 -18.57 22.87
C ASP A 167 -4.55 -18.28 23.57
N THR A 168 -4.61 -17.66 24.75
CA THR A 168 -3.39 -17.19 25.43
C THR A 168 -2.55 -18.31 26.03
N LYS A 169 -3.10 -19.51 26.20
CA LYS A 169 -2.41 -20.67 26.78
C LYS A 169 -1.74 -21.54 25.71
N THR A 170 -2.32 -21.59 24.52
CA THR A 170 -1.88 -22.49 23.43
C THR A 170 -1.34 -21.75 22.21
N GLY A 171 -1.73 -20.49 22.00
CA GLY A 171 -1.41 -19.73 20.80
C GLY A 171 -2.20 -20.17 19.56
N GLU A 172 -3.21 -21.03 19.74
CA GLU A 172 -4.10 -21.49 18.67
C GLU A 172 -5.17 -20.44 18.36
N ARG A 173 -5.66 -20.44 17.13
CA ARG A 173 -6.69 -19.49 16.70
C ARG A 173 -8.06 -19.88 17.25
N ILE A 174 -8.73 -18.92 17.88
CA ILE A 174 -10.15 -18.96 18.20
C ILE A 174 -10.87 -18.10 17.16
N TRP A 175 -11.65 -18.74 16.28
CA TRP A 175 -12.43 -18.04 15.26
C TRP A 175 -13.71 -17.44 15.85
N LEU A 176 -13.85 -16.12 15.75
CA LEU A 176 -15.11 -15.42 16.03
C LEU A 176 -16.00 -15.38 14.78
N ARG A 177 -15.37 -15.29 13.61
CA ARG A 177 -16.01 -15.43 12.30
C ARG A 177 -15.04 -16.03 11.31
N LYS A 178 -15.47 -17.05 10.57
CA LYS A 178 -14.73 -17.54 9.38
C LYS A 178 -15.27 -16.83 8.15
N GLY A 179 -14.44 -16.00 7.54
CA GLY A 179 -14.74 -15.27 6.32
C GLY A 179 -14.29 -16.01 5.06
N THR A 180 -14.50 -15.38 3.91
CA THR A 180 -14.20 -15.91 2.57
C THR A 180 -13.10 -15.12 1.86
N ASN A 181 -12.93 -13.83 2.16
CA ASN A 181 -11.92 -12.99 1.53
C ASN A 181 -10.53 -13.11 2.20
N PHE A 182 -9.56 -12.32 1.72
CA PHE A 182 -8.17 -12.39 2.16
C PHE A 182 -7.91 -11.87 3.58
N ALA A 183 -8.82 -11.08 4.14
CA ALA A 183 -8.57 -10.32 5.35
C ALA A 183 -8.81 -11.18 6.59
N GLU A 184 -7.85 -11.13 7.52
CA GLU A 184 -7.98 -11.70 8.85
C GLU A 184 -7.78 -10.58 9.88
N CYS A 185 -8.85 -10.26 10.60
CA CYS A 185 -8.88 -9.21 11.60
C CYS A 185 -8.80 -9.78 13.02
N THR A 186 -8.17 -9.02 13.91
CA THR A 186 -8.19 -9.27 15.35
C THR A 186 -8.98 -8.18 16.06
N PRO A 187 -9.70 -8.50 17.16
CA PRO A 187 -10.28 -7.50 18.04
C PRO A 187 -9.27 -6.44 18.49
N ARG A 188 -9.77 -5.30 19.00
CA ARG A 188 -8.92 -4.25 19.55
C ARG A 188 -8.04 -4.81 20.67
N GLY A 189 -6.72 -4.65 20.51
CA GLY A 189 -5.75 -5.03 21.53
C GLY A 189 -5.74 -4.06 22.72
N ASP A 190 -5.06 -4.45 23.78
CA ASP A 190 -4.88 -3.63 24.99
C ASP A 190 -4.09 -2.33 24.71
N ASP A 191 -3.30 -2.33 23.64
CA ASP A 191 -2.61 -1.15 23.10
C ASP A 191 -3.56 -0.15 22.40
N GLY A 192 -4.84 -0.51 22.26
CA GLY A 192 -5.88 0.26 21.61
C GLY A 192 -5.90 0.12 20.08
N PHE A 193 -5.00 -0.66 19.47
CA PHE A 193 -4.98 -0.86 18.03
C PHE A 193 -5.88 -2.03 17.61
N THR A 194 -6.53 -1.86 16.47
CA THR A 194 -7.21 -2.94 15.76
C THR A 194 -6.51 -3.18 14.45
N TRP A 195 -6.23 -4.44 14.12
CA TRP A 195 -5.49 -4.80 12.93
C TRP A 195 -6.25 -5.81 12.08
N CYS A 196 -6.19 -5.61 10.77
CA CYS A 196 -6.53 -6.62 9.78
C CYS A 196 -5.33 -6.86 8.87
N TYR A 197 -4.99 -8.12 8.67
CA TYR A 197 -3.85 -8.52 7.85
C TYR A 197 -4.32 -9.42 6.70
N ASN A 198 -3.55 -9.47 5.62
CA ASN A 198 -3.73 -10.50 4.61
C ASN A 198 -3.39 -11.89 5.19
N ARG A 199 -4.20 -12.91 4.89
CA ARG A 199 -3.96 -14.31 5.27
C ARG A 199 -2.62 -14.87 4.80
N ALA A 200 -2.01 -14.32 3.74
CA ALA A 200 -0.68 -14.72 3.28
C ALA A 200 0.40 -14.54 4.36
N THR A 201 0.17 -13.67 5.34
CA THR A 201 1.10 -13.41 6.45
C THR A 201 0.69 -14.13 7.76
N ALA A 202 -0.34 -14.97 7.72
CA ALA A 202 -0.82 -15.79 8.83
C ALA A 202 0.28 -16.64 9.51
N PRO A 203 1.15 -17.37 8.78
CA PRO A 203 2.10 -18.28 9.41
C PRO A 203 3.05 -17.58 10.40
N ARG A 204 3.49 -16.36 10.07
CA ARG A 204 4.34 -15.56 10.97
C ARG A 204 3.60 -15.16 12.25
N ARG A 205 2.33 -14.75 12.13
CA ARG A 205 1.51 -14.37 13.30
C ARG A 205 1.21 -15.57 14.18
N ASP A 206 0.84 -16.69 13.57
CA ASP A 206 0.52 -17.94 14.28
C ASP A 206 1.76 -18.47 15.01
N PHE A 207 2.91 -18.47 14.34
CA PHE A 207 4.19 -18.81 14.97
C PHE A 207 4.48 -17.90 16.16
N SER A 208 4.34 -16.57 15.99
CA SER A 208 4.57 -15.60 17.08
C SER A 208 3.59 -15.80 18.25
N ALA A 209 2.32 -16.14 17.97
CA ALA A 209 1.31 -16.41 18.99
C ALA A 209 1.63 -17.66 19.82
N LYS A 210 2.11 -18.72 19.17
CA LYS A 210 2.57 -19.95 19.85
C LYS A 210 3.74 -19.67 20.78
N LEU A 211 4.71 -18.86 20.35
CA LEU A 211 5.84 -18.47 21.20
C LEU A 211 5.38 -17.60 22.38
N ARG A 212 4.43 -16.67 22.18
CA ARG A 212 3.83 -15.90 23.28
C ARG A 212 3.12 -16.79 24.30
N ALA A 213 2.37 -17.78 23.84
CA ALA A 213 1.69 -18.74 24.71
C ALA A 213 2.67 -19.61 25.53
N GLN A 214 3.90 -19.78 25.05
CA GLN A 214 5.01 -20.40 25.79
C GLN A 214 5.68 -19.46 26.80
N GLY A 215 5.23 -18.20 26.92
CA GLY A 215 5.80 -17.22 27.84
C GLY A 215 7.09 -16.56 27.36
N LYS A 216 7.44 -16.66 26.07
CA LYS A 216 8.63 -16.01 25.52
C LYS A 216 8.48 -14.49 25.50
N ALA A 217 9.56 -13.78 25.81
CA ALA A 217 9.61 -12.33 25.73
C ALA A 217 9.64 -11.82 24.27
N ASP A 218 9.23 -10.58 24.04
CA ASP A 218 9.14 -10.01 22.68
C ASP A 218 10.48 -10.06 21.91
N LYS A 219 11.61 -9.86 22.60
CA LYS A 219 12.94 -9.96 21.99
C LYS A 219 13.23 -11.38 21.51
N GLU A 220 12.93 -12.40 22.33
CA GLU A 220 13.11 -13.80 21.95
C GLU A 220 12.20 -14.18 20.77
N ILE A 221 10.97 -13.66 20.75
CA ILE A 221 10.03 -13.87 19.63
C ILE A 221 10.58 -13.25 18.35
N GLN A 222 11.10 -12.02 18.41
CA GLN A 222 11.70 -11.35 17.26
C GLN A 222 12.91 -12.12 16.73
N GLU A 223 13.79 -12.59 17.60
CA GLU A 223 14.97 -13.40 17.24
C GLU A 223 14.54 -14.73 16.62
N ALA A 224 13.54 -15.41 17.19
CA ALA A 224 13.01 -16.67 16.66
C ALA A 224 12.37 -16.47 15.28
N VAL A 225 11.58 -15.41 15.08
CA VAL A 225 11.00 -15.06 13.77
C VAL A 225 12.09 -14.73 12.77
N ALA A 226 13.13 -13.99 13.15
CA ALA A 226 14.25 -13.67 12.29
C ALA A 226 15.07 -14.92 11.91
N SER A 227 15.26 -15.86 12.85
CA SER A 227 15.89 -17.16 12.56
C SER A 227 15.06 -17.96 11.58
N ALA A 228 13.77 -18.15 11.88
CA ALA A 228 12.83 -18.88 11.03
C ALA A 228 12.68 -18.24 9.64
N THR A 229 12.87 -16.93 9.52
CA THR A 229 12.88 -16.26 8.21
C THR A 229 14.18 -16.53 7.45
N ARG A 230 15.33 -16.55 8.12
CA ARG A 230 16.64 -16.82 7.51
C ARG A 230 16.79 -18.26 7.04
N ASP A 231 16.25 -19.22 7.79
CA ASP A 231 16.28 -20.65 7.43
C ASP A 231 15.16 -21.09 6.49
N GLY A 232 14.21 -20.19 6.18
CA GLY A 232 13.12 -20.42 5.24
C GLY A 232 11.87 -21.08 5.84
N THR A 233 11.85 -21.37 7.14
CA THR A 233 10.65 -21.86 7.85
C THR A 233 9.48 -20.88 7.76
N LEU A 234 9.77 -19.57 7.89
CA LEU A 234 8.83 -18.49 7.66
C LEU A 234 9.19 -17.74 6.39
N LYS A 235 8.22 -17.63 5.47
CA LYS A 235 8.38 -16.78 4.30
C LYS A 235 8.23 -15.30 4.71
N PRO A 236 9.01 -14.38 4.13
CA PRO A 236 8.73 -12.95 4.23
C PRO A 236 7.31 -12.62 3.74
N ALA A 237 6.78 -11.47 4.15
CA ALA A 237 5.55 -10.97 3.57
C ALA A 237 5.73 -10.86 2.04
N PRO A 238 4.77 -11.33 1.23
CA PRO A 238 4.83 -11.08 -0.20
C PRO A 238 4.93 -9.57 -0.47
N PHE A 239 5.71 -9.22 -1.49
CA PHE A 239 5.85 -7.83 -1.88
C PHE A 239 4.49 -7.28 -2.31
N GLY A 240 4.11 -6.10 -1.80
CA GLY A 240 2.84 -5.46 -2.08
C GLY A 240 1.69 -5.97 -1.21
N THR A 241 1.94 -6.70 -0.12
CA THR A 241 0.85 -7.13 0.77
C THR A 241 0.42 -6.01 1.72
N MET A 242 -0.87 -5.67 1.67
CA MET A 242 -1.53 -4.65 2.48
C MET A 242 -1.93 -5.20 3.86
N SER A 243 -1.80 -4.35 4.87
CA SER A 243 -2.39 -4.49 6.20
C SER A 243 -3.12 -3.21 6.58
N TYR A 244 -4.08 -3.33 7.48
CA TYR A 244 -4.98 -2.25 7.88
C TYR A 244 -4.92 -2.09 9.38
N ARG A 245 -4.83 -0.84 9.84
CA ARG A 245 -4.75 -0.51 11.26
C ARG A 245 -5.69 0.63 11.59
N LEU A 246 -6.38 0.47 12.71
CA LEU A 246 -7.24 1.49 13.30
C LEU A 246 -6.85 1.80 14.74
N TYR A 247 -6.97 3.07 15.12
CA TYR A 247 -6.79 3.59 16.47
C TYR A 247 -7.80 4.71 16.72
N GLY A 248 -8.49 4.67 17.86
CA GLY A 248 -9.59 5.61 18.14
C GLY A 248 -9.17 7.02 18.52
N LYS A 249 -7.96 7.21 19.04
CA LYS A 249 -7.51 8.50 19.60
C LYS A 249 -6.65 9.29 18.61
N LYS A 250 -6.66 10.62 18.76
CA LYS A 250 -5.98 11.57 17.86
C LYS A 250 -4.47 11.75 18.14
N ASP A 251 -3.93 11.14 19.19
CA ASP A 251 -2.49 11.22 19.54
C ASP A 251 -1.62 10.24 18.73
N ARG A 252 -2.25 9.48 17.82
CA ARG A 252 -1.63 8.59 16.84
C ARG A 252 -2.42 8.69 15.54
N ILE A 253 -1.82 8.22 14.44
CA ILE A 253 -2.51 8.10 13.15
C ILE A 253 -3.69 7.14 13.30
N GLN A 254 -4.91 7.64 13.11
CA GLN A 254 -6.12 6.88 13.43
C GLN A 254 -6.38 5.74 12.44
N LEU A 255 -6.43 6.04 11.14
CA LEU A 255 -6.58 5.04 10.09
C LEU A 255 -5.30 4.99 9.24
N LEU A 256 -4.65 3.83 9.25
CA LEU A 256 -3.38 3.62 8.58
C LEU A 256 -3.42 2.32 7.79
N TRP A 257 -3.08 2.40 6.52
CA TRP A 257 -2.83 1.23 5.69
C TRP A 257 -1.32 1.05 5.54
N VAL A 258 -0.86 -0.18 5.46
CA VAL A 258 0.56 -0.53 5.43
C VAL A 258 0.83 -1.49 4.30
N LEU A 259 1.61 -1.06 3.30
CA LEU A 259 2.01 -1.91 2.18
C LEU A 259 3.39 -2.49 2.45
N SER A 260 3.49 -3.80 2.64
CA SER A 260 4.77 -4.50 2.84
C SER A 260 5.56 -4.48 1.54
N VAL A 261 6.80 -3.99 1.58
CA VAL A 261 7.71 -3.92 0.43
C VAL A 261 9.11 -4.39 0.83
N PRO A 262 9.29 -5.65 1.28
CA PRO A 262 10.56 -6.11 1.84
C PRO A 262 11.75 -5.83 0.91
N GLY A 263 12.82 -5.27 1.48
CA GLY A 263 14.05 -4.92 0.77
C GLY A 263 13.99 -3.64 -0.07
N ALA A 264 12.83 -2.99 -0.18
CA ALA A 264 12.71 -1.76 -0.97
C ALA A 264 13.43 -0.58 -0.33
N THR A 265 14.07 0.24 -1.15
CA THR A 265 14.59 1.59 -0.84
C THR A 265 13.89 2.65 -1.70
N PRO A 266 14.04 3.96 -1.39
CA PRO A 266 13.50 5.03 -2.21
C PRO A 266 13.89 4.94 -3.70
N GLU A 267 15.10 4.50 -4.01
CA GLU A 267 15.64 4.34 -5.37
C GLU A 267 15.02 3.16 -6.13
N THR A 268 14.44 2.19 -5.42
CA THR A 268 13.89 0.97 -6.03
C THR A 268 12.39 1.03 -6.24
N ILE A 269 11.66 1.86 -5.49
CA ILE A 269 10.20 1.96 -5.54
C ILE A 269 9.69 3.39 -5.71
N GLY A 270 10.58 4.38 -5.66
CA GLY A 270 10.24 5.79 -5.78
C GLY A 270 9.38 6.31 -4.65
N VAL A 271 9.63 5.96 -3.39
CA VAL A 271 8.88 6.46 -2.23
C VAL A 271 9.85 7.10 -1.23
N SER A 272 9.54 8.32 -0.76
CA SER A 272 10.39 9.03 0.21
C SER A 272 10.42 8.32 1.57
N GLU A 273 11.57 8.32 2.23
CA GLU A 273 11.73 7.90 3.62
C GLU A 273 11.45 9.03 4.65
N GLY A 274 11.17 10.24 4.16
CA GLY A 274 10.83 11.38 5.01
C GLY A 274 9.57 11.08 5.81
N SER A 275 9.68 11.04 7.13
CA SER A 275 8.54 10.76 8.00
C SER A 275 7.42 11.76 7.74
N GLN A 276 6.19 11.28 7.68
CA GLN A 276 4.97 12.10 7.60
C GLN A 276 4.09 11.87 8.83
N ARG A 277 4.71 11.43 9.94
CA ARG A 277 3.98 10.99 11.13
C ARG A 277 3.17 12.14 11.74
N ASP A 278 3.79 13.29 11.94
CA ASP A 278 3.17 14.39 12.66
C ASP A 278 2.12 15.08 11.78
N GLU A 279 2.39 15.22 10.48
CA GLU A 279 1.42 15.66 9.48
C GLU A 279 0.22 14.71 9.40
N ALA A 280 0.46 13.39 9.41
CA ALA A 280 -0.60 12.39 9.43
C ALA A 280 -1.44 12.43 10.71
N ILE A 281 -0.82 12.67 11.87
CA ILE A 281 -1.55 12.92 13.13
C ILE A 281 -2.38 14.22 13.01
N GLY A 282 -1.84 15.23 12.34
CA GLY A 282 -2.52 16.49 12.04
C GLY A 282 -3.58 16.43 10.94
N GLY A 283 -3.81 15.28 10.30
CA GLY A 283 -4.81 15.09 9.26
C GLY A 283 -4.37 15.48 7.83
N ASP A 284 -3.07 15.67 7.59
CA ASP A 284 -2.46 15.95 6.28
C ASP A 284 -1.34 14.93 5.95
N GLY A 285 -1.61 13.66 6.22
CA GLY A 285 -0.64 12.59 5.99
C GLY A 285 -0.44 12.28 4.51
N ARG A 286 0.81 11.97 4.15
CA ARG A 286 1.20 11.43 2.83
C ARG A 286 1.93 10.11 3.01
N PRO A 287 1.99 9.22 1.99
CA PRO A 287 2.69 7.97 2.16
C PRO A 287 4.21 8.14 2.30
N TRP A 288 4.85 7.33 3.15
CA TRP A 288 6.32 7.29 3.28
C TRP A 288 6.83 5.88 3.54
N LEU A 289 8.09 5.64 3.18
CA LEU A 289 8.78 4.37 3.36
C LEU A 289 9.41 4.30 4.75
N MET A 290 9.20 3.18 5.43
CA MET A 290 9.83 2.84 6.71
C MET A 290 10.77 1.67 6.52
N LEU A 291 11.87 1.69 7.28
CA LEU A 291 12.89 0.62 7.33
C LEU A 291 13.45 0.24 5.94
N PRO A 292 13.89 1.22 5.12
CA PRO A 292 14.34 0.96 3.75
C PRO A 292 15.49 -0.05 3.71
N GLY A 293 15.50 -0.92 2.70
CA GLY A 293 16.52 -1.95 2.50
C GLY A 293 16.44 -3.15 3.45
N THR A 294 15.52 -3.14 4.43
CA THR A 294 15.37 -4.25 5.38
C THR A 294 14.26 -5.22 4.96
N PRO A 295 14.24 -6.46 5.47
CA PRO A 295 13.10 -7.37 5.29
C PRO A 295 11.77 -6.82 5.84
N GLY A 296 11.83 -5.82 6.72
CA GLY A 296 10.67 -5.15 7.31
C GLY A 296 10.27 -3.87 6.57
N ALA A 297 10.86 -3.56 5.41
CA ALA A 297 10.51 -2.36 4.64
C ALA A 297 9.01 -2.33 4.32
N HIS A 298 8.36 -1.19 4.59
CA HIS A 298 6.93 -1.01 4.36
C HIS A 298 6.57 0.46 4.08
N ILE A 299 5.54 0.69 3.27
CA ILE A 299 4.99 2.01 3.03
C ILE A 299 3.84 2.25 4.01
N MET A 300 3.96 3.31 4.79
CA MET A 300 2.88 3.83 5.63
C MET A 300 1.97 4.67 4.75
N ILE A 301 0.67 4.39 4.72
CA ILE A 301 -0.34 5.11 3.93
C ILE A 301 -1.41 5.62 4.91
N PRO A 302 -1.25 6.83 5.48
CA PRO A 302 -2.29 7.45 6.30
C PRO A 302 -3.53 7.74 5.47
N ILE A 303 -4.70 7.55 6.05
CA ILE A 303 -5.97 7.93 5.44
C ILE A 303 -6.51 9.16 6.16
N ASN A 304 -6.48 10.31 5.48
CA ASN A 304 -7.04 11.56 6.01
C ASN A 304 -8.57 11.48 5.86
N LYS A 305 -9.30 11.30 6.97
CA LYS A 305 -10.76 11.23 7.05
C LYS A 305 -11.27 11.56 8.45
#